data_AF-A0A8H8YZG8-F1
#
_entry.id   AF-A0A8H8YZG8-F1
#
_cell.length_a   1.000
_cell.length_b   1.000
_cell.length_c   1.000
_cell.angle_alpha   90.00
_cell.angle_beta   90.00
_cell.angle_gamma   90.00
#
_symmetry.space_group_name_H-M   'P 1'
#
loop_
_entity.id
_entity.type
_entity.pdbx_description
1 polymer ?
#
loop_
_entity_poly.entity_id
_entity_poly.type
_entity_poly.pdbx_seq_one_letter_code
_entity_poly.pdbx_strand_id
1 'polypeptide(L)'
;MIRQTLSAGSSDHQNLRELSRPKRESNTSWLQRAYADFTIRNKNQWSFIVLAGGKDITAFRIRVAQSHLRSDMLPSYWSDCALLKVISSDLTDASIFNLPLLQPSTASYAPARNGLVELPLSKIPNQKDFPNLALLAIPVTQNDIHAALDTYQKSRVAYDAVENILPWLAFVWGAGSATNPLMQQIGFPSAVMLNQLFSAQGFDLAPGINRNLSTPEAFWSGIKHWQDYYSKTQQNGLLPQARYVIDHRYDIDEG
;
A
#
# COMPACT_ATOMS: atom_id res chain seq x y z
N MET A 1 20.21 4.97 13.15
CA MET A 1 20.85 3.64 13.04
C MET A 1 20.17 2.71 14.04
N ILE A 2 19.06 2.08 13.64
CA ILE A 2 18.25 1.23 14.54
C ILE A 2 18.72 -0.22 14.34
N ARG A 3 19.44 -0.77 15.33
CA ARG A 3 19.60 -2.22 15.47
C ARG A 3 18.30 -2.76 16.05
N GLN A 4 17.36 -3.13 15.20
CA GLN A 4 16.22 -3.95 15.59
C GLN A 4 16.57 -5.40 15.27
N THR A 5 16.55 -6.22 16.31
CA THR A 5 16.56 -7.68 16.26
C THR A 5 15.46 -8.15 15.32
N LEU A 6 15.83 -8.46 14.08
CA LEU A 6 15.04 -9.29 13.18
C LEU A 6 14.69 -10.56 13.95
N SER A 7 13.40 -10.87 14.08
CA SER A 7 12.98 -12.13 14.66
C SER A 7 13.55 -13.27 13.83
N ALA A 8 14.31 -14.15 14.48
CA ALA A 8 14.72 -15.43 13.92
C ALA A 8 13.50 -16.37 13.94
N GLY A 9 12.55 -16.13 13.04
CA GLY A 9 11.34 -16.94 12.88
C GLY A 9 11.26 -17.48 11.46
N SER A 10 11.91 -18.62 11.21
CA SER A 10 11.98 -19.28 9.90
C SER A 10 10.77 -20.17 9.58
N SER A 11 9.55 -19.84 10.01
CA SER A 11 8.44 -20.81 9.92
C SER A 11 7.04 -20.20 9.87
N ASP A 12 6.74 -19.33 8.91
CA ASP A 12 5.32 -19.08 8.59
C ASP A 12 5.05 -18.80 7.10
N HIS A 13 5.52 -19.73 6.25
CA HIS A 13 5.33 -19.71 4.78
C HIS A 13 3.86 -19.65 4.32
N GLN A 14 2.87 -19.78 5.21
CA GLN A 14 1.45 -19.68 4.87
C GLN A 14 0.94 -18.24 4.80
N ASN A 15 1.41 -17.38 5.71
CA ASN A 15 0.93 -16.01 5.80
C ASN A 15 1.52 -15.12 4.71
N LEU A 16 2.77 -15.35 4.32
CA LEU A 16 3.42 -14.67 3.18
C LEU A 16 3.68 -15.67 2.05
N ARG A 17 2.99 -15.52 0.92
CA ARG A 17 3.11 -16.45 -0.21
C ARG A 17 3.26 -15.74 -1.55
N GLU A 18 4.27 -16.15 -2.32
CA GLU A 18 4.39 -15.75 -3.71
C GLU A 18 3.35 -16.50 -4.56
N LEU A 19 2.58 -15.75 -5.34
CA LEU A 19 1.56 -16.28 -6.23
C LEU A 19 1.93 -15.91 -7.66
N SER A 20 2.62 -16.84 -8.34
CA SER A 20 3.06 -16.65 -9.73
C SER A 20 1.91 -16.20 -10.63
N ARG A 21 2.21 -15.30 -11.56
CA ARG A 21 1.26 -14.76 -12.53
C ARG A 21 1.49 -15.38 -13.90
N PRO A 22 0.52 -16.14 -14.46
CA PRO A 22 0.62 -16.63 -15.83
C PRO A 22 0.77 -15.48 -16.82
N LYS A 23 1.41 -15.75 -17.97
CA LYS A 23 1.56 -14.75 -19.04
C LYS A 23 0.18 -14.23 -19.47
N ARG A 24 0.04 -12.89 -19.55
CA ARG A 24 -1.17 -12.17 -19.96
C ARG A 24 -2.34 -12.25 -18.97
N GLU A 25 -2.14 -12.76 -17.76
CA GLU A 25 -3.13 -12.57 -16.69
C GLU A 25 -3.19 -11.08 -16.34
N SER A 26 -4.39 -10.49 -16.33
CA SER A 26 -4.58 -9.10 -15.95
C SER A 26 -4.34 -8.89 -14.46
N ASN A 27 -4.07 -7.65 -14.07
CA ASN A 27 -3.88 -7.29 -12.66
C ASN A 27 -5.14 -7.56 -11.82
N THR A 28 -6.33 -7.34 -12.40
CA THR A 28 -7.60 -7.67 -11.74
C THR A 28 -7.82 -9.17 -11.56
N SER A 29 -7.52 -9.99 -12.59
CA SER A 29 -7.62 -11.45 -12.49
C SER A 29 -6.63 -12.01 -11.46
N TRP A 30 -5.40 -11.48 -11.43
CA TRP A 30 -4.42 -11.87 -10.42
C TRP A 30 -4.89 -11.52 -9.01
N LEU A 31 -5.43 -10.31 -8.79
CA LEU A 31 -5.98 -9.88 -7.50
C LEU A 31 -7.17 -10.75 -7.05
N GLN A 32 -8.06 -11.12 -7.98
CA GLN A 32 -9.17 -12.04 -7.70
C GLN A 32 -8.65 -13.40 -7.21
N ARG A 33 -7.62 -13.93 -7.87
CA ARG A 33 -7.01 -15.21 -7.49
C ARG A 33 -6.28 -15.12 -6.15
N ALA A 34 -5.55 -14.03 -5.91
CA ALA A 34 -4.91 -13.74 -4.64
C ALA A 34 -5.92 -13.65 -3.49
N TYR A 35 -7.05 -12.97 -3.71
CA TYR A 35 -8.14 -12.84 -2.74
C TYR A 35 -8.79 -14.19 -2.43
N ALA A 36 -8.95 -15.06 -3.44
CA ALA A 36 -9.47 -16.42 -3.26
C ALA A 36 -8.48 -17.34 -2.53
N ASP A 37 -7.16 -17.14 -2.70
CA ASP A 37 -6.10 -17.98 -2.11
C ASP A 37 -5.90 -17.74 -0.60
N PHE A 38 -6.48 -16.68 -0.03
CA PHE A 38 -6.45 -16.50 1.42
C PHE A 38 -7.31 -17.54 2.14
N THR A 39 -6.71 -18.24 3.10
CA THR A 39 -7.37 -19.22 3.97
C THR A 39 -8.09 -18.55 5.15
N ILE A 40 -8.81 -17.47 4.87
CA ILE A 40 -9.54 -16.68 5.87
C ILE A 40 -10.98 -17.16 5.95
N ARG A 41 -11.42 -17.62 7.13
CA ARG A 41 -12.78 -18.15 7.35
C ARG A 41 -13.87 -17.09 7.17
N ASN A 42 -13.64 -15.89 7.70
CA ASN A 42 -14.58 -14.78 7.62
C ASN A 42 -13.87 -13.52 7.13
N LYS A 43 -13.94 -13.27 5.81
CA LYS A 43 -13.26 -12.12 5.18
C LYS A 43 -13.85 -10.76 5.59
N ASN A 44 -15.04 -10.71 6.19
CA ASN A 44 -15.63 -9.45 6.69
C ASN A 44 -14.90 -8.91 7.93
N GLN A 45 -14.14 -9.76 8.62
CA GLN A 45 -13.26 -9.35 9.73
C GLN A 45 -11.91 -8.81 9.24
N TRP A 46 -11.74 -8.66 7.93
CA TRP A 46 -10.48 -8.29 7.31
C TRP A 46 -10.66 -7.12 6.35
N SER A 47 -9.60 -6.34 6.22
CA SER A 47 -9.47 -5.25 5.28
C SER A 47 -8.29 -5.55 4.37
N PHE A 48 -8.38 -5.09 3.12
CA PHE A 48 -7.45 -5.47 2.09
C PHE A 48 -6.71 -4.25 1.56
N ILE A 49 -5.39 -4.35 1.42
CA ILE A 49 -4.55 -3.30 0.84
C ILE A 49 -3.89 -3.87 -0.40
N VAL A 50 -3.99 -3.17 -1.51
CA VAL A 50 -3.21 -3.46 -2.72
C VAL A 50 -1.93 -2.67 -2.65
N LEU A 51 -0.78 -3.33 -2.82
CA LEU A 51 0.48 -2.69 -3.17
C LEU A 51 0.74 -2.91 -4.66
N ALA A 52 1.24 -1.89 -5.33
CA ALA A 52 1.59 -1.98 -6.73
C ALA A 52 2.96 -1.38 -7.00
N GLY A 53 3.69 -1.97 -7.94
CA GLY A 53 4.97 -1.45 -8.42
C GLY A 53 4.93 -1.22 -9.92
N GLY A 54 4.91 0.06 -10.29
CA GLY A 54 5.06 0.51 -11.67
C GLY A 54 6.51 0.49 -12.12
N LYS A 55 6.71 0.46 -13.44
CA LYS A 55 8.04 0.48 -14.07
C LYS A 55 8.38 1.80 -14.78
N ASP A 56 7.43 2.72 -14.88
CA ASP A 56 7.67 4.05 -15.45
C ASP A 56 8.62 4.90 -14.57
N ILE A 57 9.05 6.05 -15.09
CA ILE A 57 10.02 6.94 -14.43
C ILE A 57 9.49 7.44 -13.07
N THR A 58 8.19 7.77 -12.98
CA THR A 58 7.57 8.25 -11.72
C THR A 58 7.61 7.16 -10.67
N ALA A 59 7.14 5.95 -11.01
CA ALA A 59 7.15 4.79 -10.15
C ALA A 59 8.57 4.38 -9.75
N PHE A 60 9.53 4.45 -10.68
CA PHE A 60 10.94 4.20 -10.37
C PHE A 60 11.49 5.19 -9.35
N ARG A 61 11.26 6.50 -9.52
CA ARG A 61 11.70 7.51 -8.55
C ARG A 61 11.08 7.29 -7.17
N ILE A 62 9.80 6.92 -7.09
CA ILE A 62 9.15 6.57 -5.82
C ILE A 62 9.78 5.33 -5.18
N ARG A 63 10.11 4.30 -5.98
CA ARG A 63 10.79 3.09 -5.51
C ARG A 63 12.20 3.40 -4.98
N VAL A 64 12.93 4.28 -5.66
CA VAL A 64 14.25 4.77 -5.22
C VAL A 64 14.14 5.59 -3.93
N ALA A 65 13.14 6.48 -3.82
CA ALA A 65 12.94 7.27 -2.60
C ALA A 65 12.83 6.38 -1.35
N GLN A 66 12.12 5.26 -1.49
CA GLN A 66 11.89 4.28 -0.42
C GLN A 66 13.11 3.41 -0.09
N SER A 67 14.20 3.44 -0.87
CA SER A 67 15.40 2.63 -0.61
C SER A 67 16.04 2.94 0.75
N HIS A 68 15.88 4.19 1.23
CA HIS A 68 16.36 4.64 2.54
C HIS A 68 15.68 3.93 3.73
N LEU A 69 14.54 3.26 3.50
CA LEU A 69 13.86 2.46 4.52
C LEU A 69 14.39 1.02 4.56
N ARG A 70 15.27 0.64 3.63
CA ARG A 70 15.78 -0.72 3.47
C ARG A 70 17.24 -0.79 3.88
N SER A 71 17.64 -1.92 4.47
CA SER A 71 19.03 -2.16 4.85
C SER A 71 19.96 -2.40 3.65
N ASP A 72 19.42 -2.87 2.53
CA ASP A 72 20.18 -3.15 1.30
C ASP A 72 20.29 -1.94 0.36
N MET A 73 19.62 -0.82 0.69
CA MET A 73 19.56 0.39 -0.15
C MET A 73 19.07 0.16 -1.58
N LEU A 74 18.46 -1.00 -1.87
CA LEU A 74 17.86 -1.27 -3.17
C LEU A 74 16.52 -0.54 -3.29
N PRO A 75 16.09 -0.17 -4.51
CA PRO A 75 14.75 0.37 -4.70
C PRO A 75 13.67 -0.58 -4.17
N SER A 76 12.59 -0.01 -3.62
CA SER A 76 11.41 -0.80 -3.26
C SER A 76 10.83 -1.52 -4.48
N TYR A 77 10.11 -2.61 -4.27
CA TYR A 77 9.30 -3.22 -5.33
C TYR A 77 7.97 -2.50 -5.56
N TRP A 78 7.60 -1.59 -4.66
CA TRP A 78 6.27 -0.99 -4.56
C TRP A 78 6.37 0.53 -4.74
N SER A 79 5.57 1.09 -5.63
CA SER A 79 5.47 2.53 -5.90
C SER A 79 4.14 3.13 -5.50
N ASP A 80 3.11 2.31 -5.23
CA ASP A 80 1.78 2.79 -4.87
C ASP A 80 1.09 1.79 -3.92
N CYS A 81 0.07 2.28 -3.21
CA CYS A 81 -0.82 1.48 -2.38
C CYS A 81 -2.24 2.04 -2.35
N ALA A 82 -3.22 1.15 -2.15
CA ALA A 82 -4.63 1.50 -2.11
C ALA A 82 -5.41 0.60 -1.14
N LEU A 83 -6.46 1.13 -0.52
CA LEU A 83 -7.46 0.31 0.18
C LEU A 83 -8.35 -0.37 -0.86
N LEU A 84 -8.54 -1.68 -0.75
CA LEU A 84 -9.48 -2.43 -1.57
C LEU A 84 -10.81 -2.58 -0.82
N LYS A 85 -11.87 -1.98 -1.38
CA LYS A 85 -13.24 -2.15 -0.93
C LYS A 85 -13.88 -3.31 -1.66
N VAL A 86 -14.36 -4.26 -0.89
CA VAL A 86 -14.96 -5.51 -1.35
C VAL A 86 -16.42 -5.55 -0.88
N ILE A 87 -17.35 -5.56 -1.83
CA ILE A 87 -18.80 -5.48 -1.56
C ILE A 87 -19.44 -6.88 -1.55
N SER A 88 -18.98 -7.76 -2.44
CA SER A 88 -19.46 -9.13 -2.64
C SER A 88 -18.44 -10.17 -2.16
N SER A 89 -18.75 -11.45 -2.32
CA SER A 89 -17.80 -12.54 -2.06
C SER A 89 -16.64 -12.61 -3.07
N ASP A 90 -16.66 -11.76 -4.10
CA ASP A 90 -15.64 -11.64 -5.15
C ASP A 90 -15.23 -10.17 -5.34
N LEU A 91 -14.32 -9.90 -6.28
CA LEU A 91 -13.83 -8.55 -6.57
C LEU A 91 -14.49 -7.95 -7.82
N THR A 92 -15.63 -8.49 -8.27
CA THR A 92 -16.29 -8.04 -9.51
C THR A 92 -16.74 -6.58 -9.40
N ASP A 93 -17.38 -6.23 -8.29
CA ASP A 93 -17.85 -4.87 -7.98
C ASP A 93 -16.90 -4.14 -7.00
N ALA A 94 -15.66 -4.60 -6.87
CA ALA A 94 -14.69 -3.99 -5.97
C ALA A 94 -14.23 -2.62 -6.49
N SER A 95 -13.91 -1.74 -5.54
CA SER A 95 -13.27 -0.45 -5.80
C SER A 95 -11.99 -0.31 -5.00
N ILE A 96 -11.11 0.59 -5.45
CA ILE A 96 -9.91 0.97 -4.74
C ILE A 96 -9.99 2.43 -4.31
N PHE A 97 -9.52 2.70 -3.10
CA PHE A 97 -9.33 4.06 -2.60
C PHE A 97 -7.85 4.36 -2.45
N ASN A 98 -7.40 5.45 -3.07
CA ASN A 98 -6.03 5.93 -2.94
C ASN A 98 -5.95 7.46 -3.02
N LEU A 99 -4.74 7.97 -2.82
CA LEU A 99 -4.38 9.36 -2.99
C LEU A 99 -3.38 9.44 -4.15
N PRO A 100 -3.85 9.38 -5.41
CA PRO A 100 -2.96 9.36 -6.55
C PRO A 100 -2.20 10.69 -6.64
N LEU A 101 -0.89 10.62 -6.92
CA LEU A 101 -0.08 11.82 -7.12
C LEU A 101 -0.64 12.65 -8.29
N LEU A 102 -0.97 11.96 -9.39
CA LEU A 102 -1.63 12.56 -10.55
C LEU A 102 -3.14 12.38 -10.39
N GLN A 103 -3.82 13.45 -9.97
CA GLN A 103 -5.27 13.44 -9.79
C GLN A 103 -5.97 13.26 -11.15
N PRO A 104 -6.94 12.33 -11.27
CA PRO A 104 -7.66 12.12 -12.52
C PRO A 104 -8.53 13.33 -12.86
N SER A 105 -8.49 13.77 -14.12
CA SER A 105 -9.24 14.94 -14.61
C SER A 105 -10.76 14.82 -14.49
N THR A 106 -11.27 13.58 -14.43
CA THR A 106 -12.70 13.28 -14.31
C THR A 106 -13.21 13.29 -12.88
N ALA A 107 -12.33 13.33 -11.88
CA ALA A 107 -12.76 13.40 -10.49
C ALA A 107 -13.14 14.84 -10.12
N SER A 108 -13.98 14.99 -9.09
CA SER A 108 -14.37 16.31 -8.56
C SER A 108 -13.16 17.14 -8.05
N TYR A 109 -13.40 18.30 -7.45
CA TYR A 109 -12.33 19.11 -6.89
C TYR A 109 -11.60 18.38 -5.74
N ALA A 110 -10.28 18.13 -5.89
CA ALA A 110 -9.51 17.29 -4.96
C ALA A 110 -9.54 17.77 -3.49
N PRO A 111 -9.42 19.07 -3.17
CA PRO A 111 -9.53 19.54 -1.79
C PRO A 111 -10.86 19.27 -1.10
N ALA A 112 -11.97 19.11 -1.85
CA ALA A 112 -13.29 18.84 -1.27
C ALA A 112 -13.41 17.44 -0.65
N ARG A 113 -12.46 16.55 -0.96
CA ARG A 113 -12.42 15.15 -0.50
C ARG A 113 -11.06 14.75 0.06
N ASN A 114 -10.28 15.74 0.50
CA ASN A 114 -8.90 15.57 0.96
C ASN A 114 -8.03 14.73 -0.01
N GLY A 115 -8.17 14.95 -1.33
CA GLY A 115 -7.41 14.24 -2.36
C GLY A 115 -7.81 12.79 -2.63
N LEU A 116 -8.74 12.22 -1.83
CA LEU A 116 -9.17 10.82 -1.94
C LEU A 116 -9.79 10.53 -3.30
N VAL A 117 -9.46 9.41 -3.93
CA VAL A 117 -10.10 8.97 -5.18
C VAL A 117 -10.61 7.55 -5.00
N GLU A 118 -11.88 7.31 -5.35
CA GLU A 118 -12.44 5.98 -5.53
C GLU A 118 -12.44 5.62 -7.01
N LEU A 119 -11.89 4.47 -7.38
CA LEU A 119 -11.93 3.94 -8.74
C LEU A 119 -12.43 2.50 -8.72
N PRO A 120 -13.21 2.06 -9.72
CA PRO A 120 -13.46 0.63 -9.91
C PRO A 120 -12.15 -0.14 -10.02
N LEU A 121 -12.08 -1.34 -9.45
CA LEU A 121 -10.88 -2.18 -9.49
C LEU A 121 -10.43 -2.45 -10.95
N SER A 122 -11.37 -2.49 -11.89
CA SER A 122 -11.13 -2.62 -13.33
C SER A 122 -10.27 -1.50 -13.94
N LYS A 123 -10.08 -0.37 -13.24
CA LYS A 123 -9.21 0.73 -13.66
C LYS A 123 -7.77 0.62 -13.16
N ILE A 124 -7.42 -0.41 -12.41
CA ILE A 124 -6.01 -0.64 -12.04
C ILE A 124 -5.16 -0.77 -13.32
N PRO A 125 -3.96 -0.17 -13.37
CA PRO A 125 -3.08 -0.32 -14.53
C PRO A 125 -2.79 -1.79 -14.84
N ASN A 126 -2.51 -2.09 -16.10
CA ASN A 126 -2.30 -3.47 -16.56
C ASN A 126 -0.91 -4.01 -16.15
N GLN A 127 -0.64 -5.28 -16.46
CA GLN A 127 0.64 -5.95 -16.16
C GLN A 127 1.85 -5.25 -16.78
N LYS A 128 1.71 -4.62 -17.96
CA LYS A 128 2.83 -3.91 -18.61
C LYS A 128 3.24 -2.72 -17.77
N ASP A 129 2.28 -1.91 -17.32
CA ASP A 129 2.56 -0.68 -16.61
C ASP A 129 2.92 -0.97 -15.15
N PHE A 130 2.14 -1.84 -14.49
CA PHE A 130 2.27 -2.24 -13.09
C PHE A 130 2.57 -3.74 -13.00
N PRO A 131 3.85 -4.13 -13.23
CA PRO A 131 4.26 -5.53 -13.20
C PRO A 131 4.39 -6.11 -11.79
N ASN A 132 4.47 -5.32 -10.73
CA ASN A 132 4.52 -5.88 -9.38
C ASN A 132 3.20 -5.64 -8.66
N LEU A 133 2.70 -6.67 -7.98
CA LEU A 133 1.50 -6.56 -7.14
C LEU A 133 1.69 -7.32 -5.83
N ALA A 134 1.09 -6.77 -4.78
CA ALA A 134 0.78 -7.54 -3.58
C ALA A 134 -0.64 -7.23 -3.12
N LEU A 135 -1.31 -8.24 -2.59
CA LEU A 135 -2.56 -8.10 -1.86
C LEU A 135 -2.27 -8.46 -0.41
N LEU A 136 -2.51 -7.51 0.48
CA LEU A 136 -2.35 -7.66 1.91
C LEU A 136 -3.73 -7.83 2.54
N ALA A 137 -3.89 -8.83 3.40
CA ALA A 137 -5.06 -9.01 4.24
C ALA A 137 -4.69 -8.65 5.68
N ILE A 138 -5.36 -7.63 6.21
CA ILE A 138 -5.13 -7.09 7.56
C ILE A 138 -6.33 -7.43 8.44
N PRO A 139 -6.14 -7.96 9.67
CA PRO A 139 -7.22 -8.45 10.53
C PRO A 139 -7.97 -7.32 11.26
N VAL A 140 -8.47 -6.35 10.49
CA VAL A 140 -9.33 -5.24 10.93
C VAL A 140 -10.58 -5.25 10.05
N THR A 141 -11.76 -5.05 10.64
CA THR A 141 -12.99 -5.15 9.87
C THR A 141 -13.10 -4.03 8.83
N GLN A 142 -13.60 -4.36 7.65
CA GLN A 142 -13.71 -3.41 6.55
C GLN A 142 -14.70 -2.28 6.87
N ASN A 143 -15.74 -2.58 7.64
CA ASN A 143 -16.74 -1.60 8.07
C ASN A 143 -16.11 -0.50 8.93
N ASP A 144 -15.22 -0.86 9.85
CA ASP A 144 -14.54 0.12 10.71
C ASP A 144 -13.61 1.02 9.91
N ILE A 145 -12.88 0.44 8.94
CA ILE A 145 -12.02 1.20 8.03
C ILE A 145 -12.84 2.12 7.12
N HIS A 146 -13.99 1.68 6.60
CA HIS A 146 -14.87 2.52 5.78
C HIS A 146 -15.46 3.68 6.58
N ALA A 147 -15.89 3.45 7.82
CA ALA A 147 -16.37 4.52 8.70
C ALA A 147 -15.27 5.55 9.00
N ALA A 148 -14.03 5.09 9.22
CA ALA A 148 -12.88 5.96 9.37
C ALA A 148 -12.58 6.74 8.08
N LEU A 149 -12.68 6.10 6.91
CA LEU A 149 -12.48 6.72 5.60
C LEU A 149 -13.51 7.83 5.34
N ASP A 150 -14.77 7.61 5.73
CA ASP A 150 -15.84 8.60 5.62
C ASP A 150 -15.61 9.85 6.46
N THR A 151 -14.93 9.69 7.59
CA THR A 151 -14.51 10.80 8.44
C THR A 151 -13.28 11.51 7.85
N TYR A 152 -12.33 10.74 7.34
CA TYR A 152 -11.12 11.23 6.70
C TYR A 152 -11.41 12.15 5.51
N GLN A 153 -12.32 11.77 4.61
CA GLN A 153 -12.64 12.59 3.42
C GLN A 153 -13.17 13.99 3.78
N LYS A 154 -13.76 14.16 4.97
CA LYS A 154 -14.34 15.42 5.46
C LYS A 154 -13.36 16.23 6.33
N SER A 155 -12.22 15.68 6.71
CA SER A 155 -11.29 16.30 7.66
C SER A 155 -9.89 16.43 7.06
N ARG A 156 -9.37 17.67 7.04
CA ARG A 156 -7.98 17.99 6.67
C ARG A 156 -7.10 18.35 7.87
N VAL A 157 -7.67 18.38 9.08
CA VAL A 157 -6.96 18.86 10.28
C VAL A 157 -5.88 17.86 10.73
N ALA A 158 -6.19 16.57 10.69
CA ALA A 158 -5.25 15.53 11.12
C ALA A 158 -4.17 15.24 10.07
N TYR A 159 -4.54 15.31 8.79
CA TYR A 159 -3.65 15.07 7.67
C TYR A 159 -4.21 15.74 6.42
N ASP A 160 -3.46 16.68 5.85
CA ASP A 160 -3.78 17.33 4.58
C ASP A 160 -3.07 16.61 3.44
N ALA A 161 -3.77 15.69 2.78
CA ALA A 161 -3.18 14.92 1.69
C ALA A 161 -2.89 15.76 0.45
N VAL A 162 -3.65 16.83 0.23
CA VAL A 162 -3.42 17.72 -0.92
C VAL A 162 -2.08 18.42 -0.78
N GLU A 163 -1.75 18.90 0.42
CA GLU A 163 -0.43 19.45 0.72
C GLU A 163 0.66 18.38 0.58
N ASN A 164 0.42 17.18 1.12
CA ASN A 164 1.39 16.09 1.11
C ASN A 164 1.71 15.55 -0.29
N ILE A 165 0.78 15.63 -1.25
CA ILE A 165 1.00 15.21 -2.64
C ILE A 165 2.03 16.10 -3.36
N LEU A 166 2.10 17.39 -3.03
CA LEU A 166 2.92 18.35 -3.80
C LEU A 166 4.44 18.09 -3.72
N PRO A 167 5.05 17.83 -2.54
CA PRO A 167 6.47 17.45 -2.46
C PRO A 167 6.79 16.18 -3.25
N TRP A 168 5.89 15.20 -3.22
CA TRP A 168 6.05 13.97 -4.00
C TRP A 168 6.00 14.23 -5.49
N LEU A 169 5.05 15.04 -5.97
CA LEU A 169 4.99 15.47 -7.36
C LEU A 169 6.26 16.19 -7.81
N ALA A 170 6.73 17.16 -7.02
CA ALA A 170 7.95 17.90 -7.32
C ALA A 170 9.17 16.97 -7.44
N PHE A 171 9.30 16.01 -6.52
CA PHE A 171 10.38 15.03 -6.52
C PHE A 171 10.33 14.09 -7.74
N VAL A 172 9.16 13.52 -8.06
CA VAL A 172 9.04 12.57 -9.18
C VAL A 172 9.16 13.26 -10.54
N TRP A 173 8.79 14.53 -10.65
CA TRP A 173 9.02 15.32 -11.86
C TRP A 173 10.46 15.85 -11.97
N GLY A 174 11.25 15.76 -10.89
CA GLY A 174 12.55 16.42 -10.84
C GLY A 174 12.43 17.94 -11.00
N ALA A 175 11.32 18.51 -10.52
CA ALA A 175 11.06 19.94 -10.63
C ALA A 175 11.90 20.70 -9.61
N GLY A 176 12.72 21.64 -10.10
CA GLY A 176 13.62 22.44 -9.26
C GLY A 176 14.63 21.57 -8.50
N SER A 177 14.92 21.94 -7.26
CA SER A 177 15.84 21.23 -6.35
C SER A 177 15.10 20.31 -5.36
N ALA A 178 13.93 19.77 -5.74
CA ALA A 178 13.13 18.91 -4.89
C ALA A 178 13.92 17.69 -4.40
N THR A 179 14.05 17.56 -3.09
CA THR A 179 14.75 16.44 -2.45
C THR A 179 13.79 15.28 -2.20
N ASN A 180 14.33 14.11 -1.82
CA ASN A 180 13.52 12.96 -1.45
C ASN A 180 12.57 13.31 -0.28
N PRO A 181 11.22 13.25 -0.46
CA PRO A 181 10.25 13.60 0.58
C PRO A 181 10.44 12.82 1.89
N LEU A 182 10.90 11.56 1.82
CA LEU A 182 11.13 10.74 3.00
C LEU A 182 12.29 11.27 3.86
N MET A 183 13.28 11.95 3.27
CA MET A 183 14.33 12.63 4.02
C MET A 183 13.80 13.86 4.77
N GLN A 184 12.66 14.40 4.34
CA GLN A 184 11.98 15.53 4.96
C GLN A 184 10.85 15.10 5.92
N GLN A 185 10.78 13.82 6.29
CA GLN A 185 9.70 13.27 7.12
C GLN A 185 8.31 13.31 6.47
N ILE A 186 8.26 13.27 5.13
CA ILE A 186 7.03 13.29 4.33
C ILE A 186 6.82 11.90 3.72
N GLY A 187 5.93 11.11 4.33
CA GLY A 187 5.52 9.78 3.87
C GLY A 187 4.70 9.84 2.59
N PHE A 188 4.54 8.68 1.94
CA PHE A 188 3.80 8.56 0.70
C PHE A 188 2.29 8.77 0.93
N PRO A 189 1.55 9.55 0.10
CA PRO A 189 0.23 10.03 0.49
C PRO A 189 -0.76 8.93 0.85
N SER A 190 -0.98 7.98 -0.07
CA SER A 190 -1.88 6.85 0.17
C SER A 190 -1.48 6.04 1.40
N ALA A 191 -0.18 5.87 1.65
CA ALA A 191 0.31 5.11 2.78
C ALA A 191 0.10 5.85 4.11
N VAL A 192 0.30 7.17 4.16
CA VAL A 192 0.03 7.96 5.37
C VAL A 192 -1.46 7.90 5.73
N MET A 193 -2.34 8.06 4.73
CA MET A 193 -3.78 7.90 4.93
C MET A 193 -4.12 6.50 5.45
N LEU A 194 -3.67 5.43 4.77
CA LEU A 194 -3.95 4.06 5.19
C LEU A 194 -3.45 3.82 6.61
N ASN A 195 -2.24 4.24 6.95
CA ASN A 195 -1.71 4.06 8.29
C ASN A 195 -2.54 4.77 9.35
N GLN A 196 -3.06 5.97 9.05
CA GLN A 196 -3.97 6.68 9.95
C GLN A 196 -5.29 5.93 10.14
N LEU A 197 -5.89 5.41 9.06
CA LEU A 197 -7.14 4.65 9.12
C LEU A 197 -7.01 3.38 9.97
N PHE A 198 -5.94 2.61 9.76
CA PHE A 198 -5.69 1.39 10.53
C PHE A 198 -5.26 1.67 11.97
N SER A 199 -4.45 2.72 12.19
CA SER A 199 -4.05 3.14 13.53
C SER A 199 -5.24 3.58 14.38
N ALA A 200 -6.26 4.21 13.77
CA ALA A 200 -7.50 4.57 14.46
C ALA A 200 -8.27 3.34 14.97
N GLN A 201 -8.07 2.18 14.34
CA GLN A 201 -8.63 0.89 14.75
C GLN A 201 -7.64 0.06 15.59
N GLY A 202 -6.56 0.67 16.08
CA GLY A 202 -5.57 0.01 16.94
C GLY A 202 -4.61 -0.94 16.21
N PHE A 203 -4.54 -0.89 14.88
CA PHE A 203 -3.62 -1.70 14.09
C PHE A 203 -2.49 -0.86 13.50
N ASP A 204 -1.24 -1.24 13.77
CA ASP A 204 -0.05 -0.60 13.21
C ASP A 204 0.41 -1.31 11.92
N LEU A 205 0.26 -0.66 10.77
CA LEU A 205 0.66 -1.23 9.48
C LEU A 205 2.19 -1.25 9.26
N ALA A 206 2.93 -0.39 9.96
CA ALA A 206 4.38 -0.27 9.82
C ALA A 206 5.07 -0.14 11.18
N PRO A 207 5.07 -1.21 12.01
CA PRO A 207 5.68 -1.18 13.32
C PRO A 207 7.16 -0.81 13.22
N GLY A 208 7.61 0.05 14.14
CA GLY A 208 9.01 0.50 14.21
C GLY A 208 9.39 1.62 13.26
N ILE A 209 8.47 2.09 12.40
CA ILE A 209 8.66 3.27 11.54
C ILE A 209 7.83 4.43 12.09
N ASN A 210 8.33 5.66 11.98
CA ASN A 210 7.53 6.85 12.31
C ASN A 210 6.32 6.90 11.38
N ARG A 211 5.10 7.06 11.93
CA ARG A 211 3.85 7.07 11.15
C ARG A 211 3.87 8.08 10.00
N ASN A 212 4.57 9.20 10.18
CA ASN A 212 4.71 10.23 9.14
C ASN A 212 5.58 9.79 7.96
N LEU A 213 6.32 8.68 8.08
CA LEU A 213 7.16 8.07 7.05
C LEU A 213 6.49 6.83 6.41
N SER A 214 5.17 6.67 6.57
CA SER A 214 4.45 5.54 6.00
C SER A 214 4.61 5.49 4.48
N THR A 215 4.90 4.31 3.95
CA THR A 215 5.10 4.05 2.52
C THR A 215 4.63 2.63 2.17
N PRO A 216 4.39 2.32 0.87
CA PRO A 216 4.15 0.95 0.43
C PRO A 216 5.22 -0.05 0.92
N GLU A 217 6.50 0.33 0.87
CA GLU A 217 7.61 -0.48 1.39
C GLU A 217 7.53 -0.68 2.90
N ALA A 218 7.13 0.34 3.66
CA ALA A 218 6.96 0.22 5.11
C ALA A 218 5.91 -0.83 5.48
N PHE A 219 4.78 -0.87 4.75
CA PHE A 219 3.73 -1.89 4.95
C PHE A 219 4.21 -3.29 4.59
N TRP A 220 4.92 -3.41 3.46
CA TRP A 220 5.52 -4.66 3.05
C TRP A 220 6.52 -5.19 4.07
N SER A 221 7.42 -4.32 4.55
CA SER A 221 8.40 -4.64 5.58
C SER A 221 7.74 -5.02 6.91
N GLY A 222 6.69 -4.30 7.31
CA GLY A 222 5.83 -4.60 8.45
C GLY A 222 5.34 -6.05 8.41
N ILE A 223 4.65 -6.43 7.34
CA ILE A 223 4.09 -7.78 7.19
C ILE A 223 5.20 -8.84 7.10
N LYS A 224 6.31 -8.55 6.41
CA LYS A 224 7.37 -9.53 6.22
C LYS A 224 8.17 -9.81 7.49
N HIS A 225 8.39 -8.81 8.33
CA HIS A 225 9.37 -8.88 9.42
C HIS A 225 8.78 -8.75 10.83
N TRP A 226 7.52 -8.32 10.99
CA TRP A 226 6.93 -8.03 12.30
C TRP A 226 5.82 -9.02 12.71
N GLN A 227 5.83 -10.25 12.18
CA GLN A 227 4.88 -11.30 12.54
C GLN A 227 4.89 -11.60 14.05
N ASP A 228 6.07 -11.61 14.68
CA ASP A 228 6.23 -11.77 16.13
C ASP A 228 5.63 -10.61 16.95
N TYR A 229 5.61 -9.42 16.39
CA TYR A 229 4.97 -8.27 17.04
C TYR A 229 3.45 -8.38 16.93
N TYR A 230 2.93 -8.75 15.75
CA TYR A 230 1.50 -8.94 15.56
C TYR A 230 0.94 -10.06 16.43
N SER A 231 1.65 -11.19 16.57
CA SER A 231 1.22 -12.30 17.43
C SER A 231 1.09 -11.91 18.91
N LYS A 232 1.86 -10.92 19.38
CA LYS A 232 1.86 -10.47 20.78
C LYS A 232 0.91 -9.32 21.06
N THR A 233 0.57 -8.53 20.04
CA THR A 233 -0.22 -7.29 20.20
C THR A 233 -1.68 -7.43 19.79
N GLN A 234 -1.99 -8.38 18.90
CA GLN A 234 -3.35 -8.59 18.45
C GLN A 234 -4.13 -9.48 19.42
N GLN A 235 -5.22 -8.94 20.00
CA GLN A 235 -6.05 -9.63 21.00
C GLN A 235 -6.70 -10.93 20.46
N ASN A 236 -6.91 -11.02 19.15
CA ASN A 236 -7.55 -12.16 18.48
C ASN A 236 -6.53 -13.19 17.94
N GLY A 237 -5.23 -12.94 18.08
CA GLY A 237 -4.17 -13.80 17.54
C GLY A 237 -4.14 -13.91 16.02
N LEU A 238 -4.89 -13.07 15.29
CA LEU A 238 -4.89 -13.07 13.83
C LEU A 238 -3.66 -12.33 13.30
N LEU A 239 -2.97 -12.95 12.35
CA LEU A 239 -1.76 -12.41 11.73
C LEU A 239 -2.06 -11.89 10.32
N PRO A 240 -1.48 -10.74 9.92
CA PRO A 240 -1.66 -10.24 8.57
C PRO A 240 -1.08 -11.23 7.55
N GLN A 241 -1.82 -11.43 6.46
CA GLN A 241 -1.43 -12.29 5.35
C GLN A 241 -1.12 -11.47 4.11
N ALA A 242 -0.30 -12.00 3.21
CA ALA A 242 -0.01 -11.39 1.93
C ALA A 242 0.15 -12.43 0.82
N ARG A 243 -0.29 -12.04 -0.36
CA ARG A 243 0.00 -12.68 -1.65
C ARG A 243 0.72 -11.67 -2.52
N TYR A 244 1.76 -12.09 -3.23
CA TYR A 244 2.54 -11.16 -4.04
C TYR A 244 3.11 -11.79 -5.30
N VAL A 245 3.43 -10.93 -6.28
CA VAL A 245 4.16 -11.27 -7.50
C VAL A 245 5.12 -10.14 -7.83
N ILE A 246 6.35 -10.50 -8.18
CA ILE A 246 7.40 -9.57 -8.59
C ILE A 246 7.88 -10.00 -9.98
N ASP A 247 7.24 -9.47 -11.02
CA ASP A 247 7.63 -9.74 -12.41
C ASP A 247 8.69 -8.75 -12.92
N HIS A 248 8.95 -7.68 -12.16
CA HIS A 248 9.90 -6.64 -12.51
C HIS A 248 10.74 -6.22 -11.29
N ARG A 249 12.05 -6.10 -11.48
CA ARG A 249 12.97 -5.71 -10.41
C ARG A 249 13.41 -4.25 -10.57
N TYR A 250 14.64 -4.02 -10.99
CA TYR A 250 15.29 -2.70 -10.88
C TYR A 250 15.51 -1.97 -12.19
N ASP A 251 15.21 -2.62 -13.32
CA ASP A 251 15.33 -1.99 -14.63
C ASP A 251 14.34 -0.81 -14.76
N ILE A 252 14.62 0.12 -15.67
CA ILE A 252 13.76 1.28 -15.93
C ILE A 252 13.22 1.16 -17.36
N ASP A 253 11.93 1.38 -17.55
CA ASP A 253 11.35 1.57 -18.88
C ASP A 253 11.24 3.08 -19.13
N GLU A 254 12.12 3.61 -20.00
CA GLU A 254 12.18 5.04 -20.32
C GLU A 254 11.10 5.50 -21.31
N GLY A 255 10.29 4.56 -21.84
CA GLY A 255 9.29 4.83 -22.88
C GLY A 255 9.84 4.67 -24.29
#